data_AF-A0A7S1NH22-F1
#
_entry.id   AF-A0A7S1NH22-F1
#
_cell.length_a   1.000
_cell.length_b   1.000
_cell.length_c   1.000
_cell.angle_alpha   90.00
_cell.angle_beta   90.00
_cell.angle_gamma   90.00
#
_symmetry.space_group_name_H-M   'P 1'
#
loop_
_entity.id
_entity.type
_entity.pdbx_description
1 polymer ?
#
loop_
_entity_poly.entity_id
_entity_poly.type
_entity_poly.pdbx_seq_one_letter_code
_entity_poly.pdbx_strand_id
1 'polypeptide(L)'
;AGAFDPKDLHLVSTFQPATCELIEFTPEAEQQKDLKLQIFYKWANEFRDKIMAEGYWADFTDPASGFPVHSGQGSTPFSDVSGCEACLPYQFEHIYAAAGGCRVISHPAWRLACYPATAFTTAPPEVLLQILDTFPSMVDAAPAPIPVSLNSN
;
A
#
# COMPACT_ATOMS: atom_id res chain seq x y z
N ALA A 1 5.96 30.45 0.39
CA ALA A 1 5.69 29.04 0.72
C ALA A 1 6.38 28.77 2.05
N GLY A 2 5.68 28.22 3.04
CA GLY A 2 6.32 27.78 4.28
C GLY A 2 7.38 26.70 3.98
N ALA A 3 8.40 26.59 4.81
CA ALA A 3 9.35 25.50 4.69
C ALA A 3 8.63 24.17 4.95
N PHE A 4 8.84 23.17 4.09
CA PHE A 4 8.38 21.80 4.34
C PHE A 4 9.14 21.24 5.55
N ASP A 5 8.42 20.84 6.60
CA ASP A 5 8.96 20.01 7.67
C ASP A 5 8.58 18.55 7.38
N PRO A 6 9.54 17.62 7.24
CA PRO A 6 9.25 16.20 7.09
C PRO A 6 8.33 15.62 8.16
N LYS A 7 8.23 16.24 9.34
CA LYS A 7 7.31 15.83 10.42
C LYS A 7 5.83 16.05 10.07
N ASP A 8 5.55 16.92 9.10
CA ASP A 8 4.19 17.18 8.65
C ASP A 8 3.72 16.15 7.62
N LEU A 9 4.62 15.27 7.15
CA LEU A 9 4.31 14.24 6.17
C LEU A 9 3.78 12.97 6.85
N HIS A 10 2.53 12.63 6.54
CA HIS A 10 1.90 11.39 6.95
C HIS A 10 1.89 10.38 5.81
N LEU A 11 2.16 9.11 6.17
CA LEU A 11 2.07 7.97 5.27
C LEU A 11 0.79 7.20 5.59
N VAL A 12 0.07 6.81 4.55
CA VAL A 12 -1.14 5.98 4.61
C VAL A 12 -0.86 4.69 3.87
N SER A 13 -0.40 3.69 4.59
CA SER A 13 -0.19 2.34 4.04
C SER A 13 -1.50 1.57 3.97
N THR A 14 -1.77 1.00 2.81
CA THR A 14 -2.95 0.17 2.53
C THR A 14 -2.52 -1.25 2.22
N PHE A 15 -3.34 -2.22 2.66
CA PHE A 15 -3.11 -3.63 2.41
C PHE A 15 -4.40 -4.24 1.87
N GLN A 16 -4.38 -4.66 0.62
CA GLN A 16 -5.53 -5.31 0.02
C GLN A 16 -5.34 -6.82 0.01
N PRO A 17 -6.20 -7.61 0.65
CA PRO A 17 -6.07 -9.06 0.62
C PRO A 17 -6.36 -9.60 -0.79
N ALA A 18 -5.64 -10.65 -1.18
CA ALA A 18 -5.78 -11.34 -2.45
C ALA A 18 -6.17 -12.81 -2.23
N THR A 19 -6.63 -13.47 -3.30
CA THR A 19 -7.03 -14.89 -3.25
C THR A 19 -5.88 -15.86 -3.48
N CYS A 20 -4.72 -15.35 -3.93
CA CYS A 20 -3.50 -16.12 -4.16
C CYS A 20 -2.27 -15.32 -3.68
N GLU A 21 -1.15 -16.00 -3.51
CA GLU A 21 0.11 -15.33 -3.18
C GLU A 21 0.59 -14.49 -4.36
N LEU A 22 0.84 -13.20 -4.11
CA LEU A 22 1.20 -12.27 -5.19
C LEU A 22 2.69 -12.29 -5.51
N ILE A 23 3.50 -13.06 -4.76
CA ILE A 23 4.93 -13.20 -5.02
C ILE A 23 5.21 -14.09 -6.23
N GLU A 24 4.28 -14.97 -6.58
CA GLU A 24 4.44 -15.89 -7.69
C GLU A 24 4.20 -15.21 -9.04
N PHE A 25 4.91 -15.67 -10.07
CA PHE A 25 4.73 -15.23 -11.45
C PHE A 25 3.74 -16.16 -12.15
N THR A 26 2.49 -16.13 -11.69
CA THR A 26 1.38 -16.88 -12.30
C THR A 26 0.40 -15.91 -12.97
N PRO A 27 -0.32 -16.35 -14.02
CA PRO A 27 -1.36 -15.52 -14.64
C PRO A 27 -2.45 -15.08 -13.65
N GLU A 28 -2.75 -15.92 -12.66
CA GLU A 28 -3.70 -15.59 -11.59
C GLU A 28 -3.18 -14.47 -10.69
N ALA A 29 -1.90 -14.54 -10.28
CA ALA A 29 -1.29 -13.49 -9.47
C ALA A 29 -1.17 -12.16 -10.23
N GLU A 30 -0.86 -12.18 -11.53
CA GLU A 30 -0.85 -10.99 -12.39
C GLU A 30 -2.25 -10.36 -12.50
N GLN A 31 -3.28 -11.17 -12.76
CA GLN A 31 -4.66 -10.68 -12.82
C GLN A 31 -5.12 -10.08 -11.47
N GLN A 32 -4.74 -10.70 -10.35
CA GLN A 32 -5.04 -10.16 -9.03
C GLN A 32 -4.30 -8.83 -8.80
N LYS A 33 -3.02 -8.73 -9.14
CA LYS A 33 -2.25 -7.47 -9.04
C LYS A 33 -2.92 -6.34 -9.82
N ASP A 34 -3.30 -6.59 -11.08
CA ASP A 34 -3.99 -5.60 -11.91
C ASP A 34 -5.31 -5.14 -11.28
N LEU A 35 -6.12 -6.09 -10.78
CA LEU A 35 -7.37 -5.76 -10.10
C LEU A 35 -7.14 -4.90 -8.85
N LYS A 36 -6.19 -5.29 -7.99
CA LYS A 36 -5.87 -4.56 -6.75
C LYS A 36 -5.26 -3.19 -7.05
N LEU A 37 -4.46 -3.07 -8.10
CA LEU A 37 -3.93 -1.81 -8.58
C LEU A 37 -5.06 -0.85 -8.98
N GLN A 38 -6.05 -1.32 -9.75
CA GLN A 38 -7.20 -0.50 -10.14
C GLN A 38 -8.03 -0.03 -8.94
N ILE A 39 -8.27 -0.93 -7.97
CA ILE A 39 -8.96 -0.59 -6.72
C ILE A 39 -8.19 0.47 -5.94
N PHE A 40 -6.87 0.31 -5.80
CA PHE A 40 -6.02 1.28 -5.14
C PHE A 40 -6.06 2.63 -5.84
N TYR A 41 -5.88 2.68 -7.16
CA TYR A 41 -5.90 3.92 -7.92
C TYR A 41 -7.22 4.67 -7.75
N LYS A 42 -8.35 3.96 -7.79
CA LYS A 42 -9.65 4.58 -7.57
C LYS A 42 -9.73 5.22 -6.18
N TRP A 43 -9.36 4.46 -5.14
CA TRP A 43 -9.36 4.95 -3.77
C TRP A 43 -8.38 6.12 -3.57
N ALA A 44 -7.15 5.99 -4.07
CA ALA A 44 -6.06 6.95 -3.84
C ALA A 44 -6.33 8.29 -4.54
N ASN A 45 -6.93 8.28 -5.73
CA ASN A 45 -7.38 9.50 -6.39
C ASN A 45 -8.50 10.19 -5.60
N GLU A 46 -9.51 9.44 -5.15
CA GLU A 46 -10.59 10.01 -4.33
C GLU A 46 -10.07 10.56 -2.99
N PHE A 47 -9.18 9.83 -2.32
CA PHE A 47 -8.50 10.25 -1.10
C PHE A 47 -7.73 11.55 -1.32
N ARG A 48 -6.90 11.59 -2.37
CA ARG A 48 -6.12 12.76 -2.75
C ARG A 48 -7.01 13.96 -3.00
N ASP A 49 -8.09 13.80 -3.75
CA ASP A 49 -8.99 14.91 -4.08
C ASP A 49 -9.71 15.47 -2.85
N LYS A 50 -10.14 14.60 -1.92
CA LYS A 50 -10.73 15.03 -0.64
C LYS A 50 -9.72 15.80 0.21
N ILE A 51 -8.48 15.32 0.34
CA ILE A 51 -7.42 16.01 1.09
C ILE A 51 -7.09 17.37 0.49
N MET A 52 -6.99 17.42 -0.84
CA MET A 52 -6.66 18.65 -1.57
C MET A 52 -7.79 19.68 -1.50
N ALA A 53 -9.05 19.24 -1.37
CA ALA A 53 -10.20 20.11 -1.12
C ALA A 53 -10.13 20.78 0.27
N GLU A 54 -9.53 20.12 1.27
CA GLU A 54 -9.25 20.70 2.59
C GLU A 54 -8.01 21.62 2.61
N GLY A 55 -7.34 21.80 1.45
CA GLY A 55 -6.21 22.72 1.30
C GLY A 55 -4.84 22.12 1.64
N TYR A 56 -4.74 20.80 1.81
CA TYR A 56 -3.48 20.10 2.08
C TYR A 56 -2.98 19.35 0.86
N TRP A 57 -1.66 19.13 0.79
CA TRP A 57 -1.09 18.32 -0.28
C TRP A 57 -1.37 16.83 -0.04
N ALA A 58 -1.65 16.09 -1.12
CA ALA A 58 -1.66 14.64 -1.14
C ALA A 58 -1.20 14.10 -2.49
N ASP A 59 -0.59 12.92 -2.43
CA ASP A 59 -0.18 12.13 -3.59
C ASP A 59 -0.10 10.65 -3.18
N PHE A 60 0.16 9.76 -4.14
CA PHE A 60 0.38 8.35 -3.91
C PHE A 60 1.43 7.82 -4.88
N THR A 61 2.05 6.71 -4.50
CA THR A 61 3.01 6.04 -5.36
C THR A 61 2.30 5.03 -6.25
N ASP A 62 2.73 4.92 -7.49
CA ASP A 62 2.42 3.76 -8.33
C ASP A 62 3.16 2.55 -7.74
N PRO A 63 2.47 1.54 -7.18
CA PRO A 63 3.16 0.42 -6.52
C PRO A 63 4.02 -0.42 -7.46
N ALA A 64 3.77 -0.35 -8.77
CA ALA A 64 4.58 -1.07 -9.76
C ALA A 64 5.93 -0.40 -10.02
N SER A 65 6.00 0.94 -9.97
CA SER A 65 7.22 1.70 -10.29
C SER A 65 7.87 2.39 -9.07
N GLY A 66 7.11 2.60 -8.00
CA GLY A 66 7.51 3.33 -6.81
C GLY A 66 7.53 4.86 -6.97
N PHE A 67 7.10 5.40 -8.12
CA PHE A 67 7.12 6.84 -8.37
C PHE A 67 5.78 7.51 -8.02
N PRO A 68 5.81 8.81 -7.65
CA PRO A 68 4.57 9.56 -7.45
C PRO A 68 3.74 9.61 -8.73
N VAL A 69 2.42 9.53 -8.57
CA VAL A 69 1.49 9.55 -9.71
C VAL A 69 1.17 10.97 -10.18
N HIS A 70 1.04 11.93 -9.25
CA HIS A 70 0.63 13.30 -9.59
C HIS A 70 1.76 14.32 -9.51
N SER A 71 2.73 14.11 -8.63
CA SER A 71 3.91 14.99 -8.49
C SER A 71 5.03 14.61 -9.45
N GLY A 72 6.00 15.51 -9.63
CA GLY A 72 7.18 15.24 -10.46
C GLY A 72 8.00 14.07 -9.92
N GLN A 73 8.47 13.21 -10.83
CA GLN A 73 9.31 12.06 -10.47
C GLN A 73 10.68 12.52 -9.99
N GLY A 74 11.08 12.05 -8.82
CA GLY A 74 12.45 12.18 -8.31
C GLY A 74 13.38 11.13 -8.92
N SER A 75 14.64 11.13 -8.49
CA SER A 75 15.64 10.15 -8.92
C SER A 75 15.55 8.81 -8.19
N THR A 76 14.73 8.69 -7.15
CA THR A 76 14.64 7.51 -6.29
C THR A 76 13.19 7.07 -6.14
N PRO A 77 12.85 5.83 -6.50
CA PRO A 77 11.51 5.29 -6.27
C PRO A 77 11.30 5.02 -4.78
N PHE A 78 10.07 5.20 -4.33
CA PHE A 78 9.61 4.76 -3.03
C PHE A 78 9.35 3.26 -3.06
N SER A 79 9.77 2.56 -2.01
CA SER A 79 9.46 1.15 -1.84
C SER A 79 8.29 1.00 -0.89
N ASP A 80 7.14 0.57 -1.39
CA ASP A 80 5.96 0.31 -0.56
C ASP A 80 6.25 -0.69 0.58
N VAL A 81 7.15 -1.64 0.34
CA VAL A 81 7.66 -2.57 1.35
C VAL A 81 8.35 -1.82 2.49
N SER A 82 9.32 -0.96 2.18
CA SER A 82 10.01 -0.14 3.20
C SER A 82 9.04 0.82 3.91
N GLY A 83 8.07 1.38 3.19
CA GLY A 83 7.03 2.24 3.76
C GLY A 83 6.15 1.50 4.76
N CYS A 84 5.71 0.31 4.39
CA CYS A 84 4.90 -0.56 5.26
C CYS A 84 5.69 -1.03 6.49
N GLU A 85 6.97 -1.40 6.33
CA GLU A 85 7.85 -1.75 7.45
C GLU A 85 8.00 -0.60 8.45
N ALA A 86 8.15 0.64 7.96
CA ALA A 86 8.23 1.82 8.82
C ALA A 86 6.92 2.07 9.60
N CYS A 87 5.77 1.77 9.00
CA CYS A 87 4.46 1.97 9.63
C CYS A 87 4.07 0.84 10.58
N LEU A 88 4.50 -0.41 10.34
CA LEU A 88 4.10 -1.60 11.11
C LEU A 88 5.28 -2.58 11.33
N PRO A 89 6.36 -2.15 12.01
CA PRO A 89 7.63 -2.90 12.08
C PRO A 89 7.54 -4.26 12.79
N TYR A 90 6.51 -4.50 13.60
CA TYR A 90 6.36 -5.72 14.40
C TYR A 90 5.44 -6.77 13.77
N GLN A 91 4.87 -6.49 12.59
CA GLN A 91 3.81 -7.32 12.01
C GLN A 91 4.24 -8.07 10.75
N PHE A 92 5.44 -7.85 10.23
CA PHE A 92 5.88 -8.46 8.98
C PHE A 92 7.07 -9.40 9.17
N GLU A 93 6.98 -10.58 8.55
CA GLU A 93 8.14 -11.43 8.27
C GLU A 93 8.75 -11.00 6.94
N HIS A 94 10.07 -10.82 6.89
CA HIS A 94 10.78 -10.47 5.67
C HIS A 94 11.12 -11.74 4.90
N ILE A 95 10.68 -11.83 3.64
CA ILE A 95 11.00 -12.95 2.76
C ILE A 95 11.61 -12.37 1.47
N TYR A 96 12.61 -13.05 0.93
CA TYR A 96 13.19 -12.72 -0.37
C TYR A 96 12.51 -13.56 -1.44
N ALA A 97 11.96 -12.91 -2.46
CA ALA A 97 11.42 -13.61 -3.62
C ALA A 97 12.55 -14.37 -4.35
N ALA A 98 12.30 -15.64 -4.67
CA ALA A 98 13.27 -16.54 -5.30
C ALA A 98 13.81 -16.06 -6.67
N ALA A 99 13.14 -15.09 -7.30
CA ALA A 99 13.42 -14.64 -8.66
C ALA A 99 14.10 -13.26 -8.78
N GLY A 100 14.77 -12.73 -7.74
CA GLY A 100 15.62 -11.54 -7.96
C GLY A 100 15.81 -10.56 -6.80
N GLY A 101 15.63 -10.97 -5.54
CA GLY A 101 16.08 -10.14 -4.41
C GLY A 101 15.18 -8.94 -4.05
N CYS A 102 13.94 -8.91 -4.54
CA CYS A 102 12.95 -7.96 -4.03
C CYS A 102 12.55 -8.37 -2.60
N ARG A 103 12.60 -7.42 -1.67
CA ARG A 103 12.10 -7.62 -0.30
C ARG A 103 10.59 -7.70 -0.36
N VAL A 104 10.02 -8.69 0.32
CA VAL A 104 8.56 -8.87 0.43
C VAL A 104 8.19 -8.92 1.90
N ILE A 105 7.03 -8.33 2.22
CA ILE A 105 6.43 -8.35 3.55
C ILE A 105 5.33 -9.41 3.61
N SER A 106 5.31 -10.19 4.69
CA SER A 106 4.28 -11.20 4.96
C SER A 106 3.30 -10.68 6.02
N HIS A 107 2.07 -10.34 5.62
CA HIS A 107 1.06 -9.80 6.53
C HIS A 107 0.63 -10.83 7.59
N PRO A 108 0.36 -10.46 8.86
CA PRO A 108 0.02 -11.43 9.90
C PRO A 108 -1.17 -12.32 9.56
N ALA A 109 -2.18 -11.74 8.89
CA ALA A 109 -3.43 -12.43 8.56
C ALA A 109 -3.46 -12.99 7.13
N TRP A 110 -2.75 -12.36 6.19
CA TRP A 110 -2.87 -12.64 4.75
C TRP A 110 -1.58 -13.19 4.14
N ARG A 111 -0.50 -13.27 4.93
CA ARG A 111 0.83 -13.71 4.50
C ARG A 111 1.24 -12.98 3.22
N LEU A 112 1.58 -13.72 2.16
CA LEU A 112 2.02 -13.17 0.87
C LEU A 112 0.85 -12.88 -0.09
N ALA A 113 -0.39 -13.13 0.34
CA ALA A 113 -1.60 -12.83 -0.40
C ALA A 113 -2.16 -11.45 -0.03
N CYS A 114 -1.32 -10.43 -0.09
CA CYS A 114 -1.73 -9.05 0.06
C CYS A 114 -0.99 -8.13 -0.92
N TYR A 115 -1.68 -7.09 -1.36
CA TYR A 115 -1.15 -6.05 -2.23
C TYR A 115 -0.92 -4.77 -1.41
N PRO A 116 0.34 -4.45 -1.05
CA PRO A 116 0.68 -3.23 -0.34
C PRO A 116 0.73 -2.04 -1.29
N ALA A 117 0.26 -0.88 -0.84
CA ALA A 117 0.34 0.38 -1.57
C ALA A 117 0.25 1.59 -0.62
N THR A 118 0.88 2.70 -0.96
CA THR A 118 1.04 3.84 -0.05
C THR A 118 0.57 5.17 -0.66
N ALA A 119 -0.19 5.93 0.14
CA ALA A 119 -0.51 7.33 -0.12
C ALA A 119 0.17 8.24 0.91
N PHE A 120 0.28 9.52 0.58
CA PHE A 120 1.01 10.52 1.35
C PHE A 120 0.19 11.80 1.47
N THR A 121 0.35 12.51 2.58
CA THR A 121 -0.27 13.82 2.75
C THR A 121 0.46 14.70 3.76
N THR A 122 0.31 16.02 3.61
CA THR A 122 0.67 16.99 4.65
C THR A 122 -0.50 17.43 5.54
N ALA A 123 -1.67 16.77 5.41
CA ALA A 123 -2.81 17.06 6.25
C ALA A 123 -2.52 16.66 7.71
N PRO A 124 -2.94 17.47 8.70
CA PRO A 124 -2.79 17.10 10.10
C PRO A 124 -3.64 15.86 10.41
N PRO A 125 -3.29 15.09 11.46
CA PRO A 125 -3.94 13.82 11.78
C PRO A 125 -5.47 13.92 11.91
N GLU A 126 -5.98 15.02 12.44
CA GLU A 126 -7.42 15.23 12.63
C GLU A 126 -8.18 15.26 11.29
N VAL A 127 -7.64 15.97 10.30
CA VAL A 127 -8.24 16.07 8.96
C VAL A 127 -8.08 14.74 8.22
N LEU A 128 -6.90 14.11 8.34
CA LEU A 128 -6.64 12.81 7.74
C LEU A 128 -7.63 11.74 8.23
N LEU A 129 -7.82 11.63 9.54
CA LEU A 129 -8.75 10.66 10.13
C LEU A 129 -10.20 10.94 9.70
N GLN A 130 -10.64 12.20 9.69
CA GLN A 130 -11.98 12.56 9.21
C GLN A 130 -12.23 12.14 7.76
N ILE A 131 -11.24 12.32 6.89
CA ILE A 131 -11.35 11.90 5.48
C ILE A 131 -11.37 10.37 5.37
N LEU A 132 -10.51 9.68 6.12
CA LEU A 132 -10.45 8.22 6.14
C LEU A 132 -11.78 7.60 6.61
N ASP A 133 -12.44 8.21 7.59
CA ASP A 133 -13.76 7.79 8.09
C ASP A 133 -14.88 7.92 7.03
N THR A 134 -14.67 8.69 5.96
CA THR A 134 -15.64 8.77 4.85
C THR A 134 -15.57 7.58 3.90
N PHE A 135 -14.49 6.80 3.97
CA PHE A 135 -14.37 5.58 3.18
C PHE A 135 -15.02 4.42 3.93
N PRO A 136 -15.70 3.50 3.21
CA PRO A 136 -16.25 2.31 3.85
C PRO A 136 -15.12 1.51 4.51
N SER A 137 -15.37 1.02 5.74
CA SER A 137 -14.42 0.16 6.43
C SER A 137 -14.13 -1.07 5.57
N MET A 138 -12.92 -1.18 5.01
CA MET A 138 -12.52 -2.29 4.14
C MET A 138 -12.28 -3.62 4.89
N VAL A 139 -12.69 -3.69 6.16
CA VAL A 139 -12.37 -4.78 7.09
C VAL A 139 -13.20 -6.05 6.82
N ASP A 140 -14.34 -5.94 6.15
CA ASP A 140 -15.30 -7.06 6.00
C ASP A 140 -15.10 -7.93 4.75
N ALA A 141 -14.11 -7.63 3.89
CA ALA A 141 -13.91 -8.32 2.62
C ALA A 141 -12.63 -9.18 2.58
N ALA A 142 -12.08 -9.57 3.73
CA ALA A 142 -10.95 -10.48 3.77
C ALA A 142 -11.37 -11.88 3.24
N PRO A 143 -10.82 -12.38 2.12
CA PRO A 143 -10.84 -13.81 1.85
C PRO A 143 -10.32 -14.56 3.08
N ALA A 144 -10.91 -15.73 3.35
CA ALA A 144 -10.46 -16.60 4.44
C ALA A 144 -8.93 -16.79 4.37
N PRO A 145 -8.23 -16.83 5.51
CA PRO A 145 -6.79 -17.04 5.51
C PRO A 145 -6.44 -18.25 4.64
N ILE A 146 -5.55 -18.04 3.68
CA ILE A 146 -5.08 -19.13 2.80
C ILE A 146 -4.50 -20.21 3.74
N PRO A 147 -4.98 -21.46 3.66
CA PRO A 147 -4.45 -22.53 4.48
C PRO A 147 -2.95 -22.63 4.28
N VAL A 148 -2.20 -22.78 5.37
CA VAL A 148 -0.77 -23.10 5.28
C VAL A 148 -0.65 -24.38 4.46
N SER A 149 -0.13 -24.29 3.23
CA SER A 149 0.41 -25.45 2.55
C SER A 149 1.61 -25.89 3.37
N LEU A 150 1.37 -26.82 4.30
CA LEU A 150 2.42 -27.63 4.90
C LEU A 150 3.08 -28.36 3.75
N ASN A 151 4.15 -27.80 3.20
CA ASN A 151 5.03 -28.52 2.30
C ASN A 151 5.55 -29.73 3.09
N SER A 152 4.88 -30.85 2.88
CA SER A 152 5.30 -32.17 3.30
C SER A 152 6.30 -32.64 2.26
N ASN A 153 7.59 -32.35 2.48
CA ASN A 153 8.77 -33.16 2.17
C ASN A 153 10.04 -32.31 2.20
#